data_AF-A0A7V4UHF3-F1
#
_entry.id   AF-A0A7V4UHF3-F1
#
_cell.length_a   1.000
_cell.length_b   1.000
_cell.length_c   1.000
_cell.angle_alpha   90.00
_cell.angle_beta   90.00
_cell.angle_gamma   90.00
#
_symmetry.space_group_name_H-M   'P 1'
#
loop_
_entity.id
_entity.type
_entity.pdbx_description
1 polymer ?
#
loop_
_entity_poly.entity_id
_entity_poly.type
_entity_poly.pdbx_seq_one_letter_code
_entity_poly.pdbx_strand_id
1 'polypeptide(L)'
;MPKGRGAAVQPANRFLNTQLEADFEQVEHDLEYLAELDRPPTEYLPDDSQSIVVANDSPDVGFRWSVNPYRGCAHGCSYCYARPYHEYLGFSAGLDFETKVLVKHRAPELLREWLMRPGWRAETIAFSGVTDCYQPAEREFELTRGCLAVAAEFRQPIGIVTKNALVTRDIDLLEELNAHRAVRVCVSITTLDARLARTMEPRTSSPAARLRTIRELADAGIPTQLMLAPVIPGLNDSEIPAILKAARDAGAGAAGYVLLKLPHSVREIFFDWLRRNYPDCLARVESLVRSTRAGRLYDSQFGRRQCGTGHIADLIADTFRLWRKRLGYPEFAEPLNHTAFRSPTPIAGQLRLF
;
A
#
# COMPACT_ATOMS: atom_id res chain seq x y z
N MET A 1 0.48 17.15 19.58
CA MET A 1 0.87 16.23 18.48
C MET A 1 -0.36 15.58 17.86
N PRO A 2 -0.40 15.41 16.52
CA PRO A 2 -1.52 14.78 15.84
C PRO A 2 -1.72 13.31 16.28
N LYS A 3 -2.78 13.02 17.06
CA LYS A 3 -3.17 11.67 17.49
C LYS A 3 -3.74 10.90 16.31
N GLY A 4 -3.36 9.62 16.19
CA GLY A 4 -3.81 8.75 15.10
C GLY A 4 -3.16 9.02 13.75
N ARG A 5 -2.01 9.71 13.75
CA ARG A 5 -1.27 10.13 12.56
C ARG A 5 0.16 9.59 12.59
N GLY A 6 0.72 9.26 11.43
CA GLY A 6 2.07 8.71 11.34
C GLY A 6 3.15 9.78 11.20
N ALA A 7 2.80 10.90 10.58
CA ALA A 7 3.64 12.09 10.52
C ALA A 7 3.28 13.05 11.66
N ALA A 8 4.30 13.58 12.35
CA ALA A 8 4.17 14.71 13.27
C ALA A 8 4.87 15.98 12.73
N VAL A 9 5.45 15.89 11.53
CA VAL A 9 6.17 16.95 10.85
C VAL A 9 5.53 17.23 9.50
N GLN A 10 5.69 18.46 8.99
CA GLN A 10 5.30 18.91 7.65
C GLN A 10 6.59 19.27 6.87
N PRO A 11 7.33 18.30 6.31
CA PRO A 11 8.53 18.63 5.53
C PRO A 11 8.19 19.54 4.37
N ALA A 12 9.12 20.43 4.02
CA ALA A 12 8.95 21.34 2.90
C ALA A 12 8.69 20.58 1.59
N ASN A 13 7.73 21.06 0.81
CA ASN A 13 7.49 20.54 -0.53
C ASN A 13 8.67 20.89 -1.44
N ARG A 14 9.32 19.88 -2.00
CA ARG A 14 10.52 20.02 -2.85
C ARG A 14 10.34 20.84 -4.14
N PHE A 15 9.10 21.10 -4.56
CA PHE A 15 8.77 21.80 -5.81
C PHE A 15 8.27 23.23 -5.57
N LEU A 16 8.02 23.61 -4.31
CA LEU A 16 7.55 24.94 -3.97
C LEU A 16 8.71 25.79 -3.44
N ASN A 17 8.73 27.07 -3.82
CA ASN A 17 9.73 28.03 -3.34
C ASN A 17 9.34 28.70 -2.01
N THR A 18 8.11 28.47 -1.56
CA THR A 18 7.55 29.05 -0.34
C THR A 18 7.21 27.91 0.63
N GLN A 19 7.52 28.12 1.90
CA GLN A 19 7.24 27.17 2.98
C GLN A 19 6.25 27.81 3.96
N LEU A 20 5.30 27.01 4.42
CA LEU A 20 4.38 27.39 5.48
C LEU A 20 4.95 26.90 6.80
N GLU A 21 5.29 27.81 7.70
CA GLU A 21 5.70 27.49 9.07
C GLU A 21 4.55 27.91 10.00
N ALA A 22 4.10 26.98 10.84
CA ALA A 22 3.04 27.27 11.79
C ALA A 22 3.64 28.00 12.99
N ASP A 23 3.21 29.24 13.19
CA ASP A 23 3.53 30.06 14.36
C ASP A 23 2.36 30.04 15.33
N PHE A 24 2.61 29.54 16.54
CA PHE A 24 1.60 29.38 17.59
C PHE A 24 1.76 30.38 18.73
N GLU A 25 2.69 31.35 18.63
CA GLU A 25 2.95 32.31 19.72
C GLU A 25 1.66 33.06 20.14
N GLN A 26 0.80 33.39 19.19
CA GLN A 26 -0.42 34.16 19.44
C GLN A 26 -1.59 33.34 20.03
N VAL A 27 -1.49 32.00 20.01
CA VAL A 27 -2.55 31.07 20.44
C VAL A 27 -2.08 30.15 21.56
N GLU A 28 -0.94 30.44 22.19
CA GLU A 28 -0.35 29.61 23.23
C GLU A 28 -1.25 29.41 24.47
N HIS A 29 -2.15 30.37 24.72
CA HIS A 29 -3.11 30.33 25.83
C HIS A 29 -4.46 29.70 25.43
N ASP A 30 -4.71 29.46 24.14
CA ASP A 30 -5.93 28.85 23.65
C ASP A 30 -5.81 27.31 23.65
N LEU A 31 -5.98 26.74 24.85
CA LEU A 31 -5.85 25.29 25.06
C LEU A 31 -6.87 24.48 24.26
N GLU A 32 -8.03 25.05 23.93
CA GLU A 32 -9.06 24.39 23.11
C GLU A 32 -8.60 24.30 21.66
N TYR A 33 -8.14 25.42 21.08
CA TYR A 33 -7.57 25.46 19.74
C TYR A 33 -6.37 24.50 19.58
N LEU A 34 -5.44 24.51 20.55
CA LEU A 34 -4.29 23.60 20.56
C LEU A 34 -4.72 22.12 20.62
N ALA A 35 -5.81 21.81 21.33
CA ALA A 35 -6.35 20.45 21.39
C ALA A 35 -7.01 20.00 20.08
N GLU A 36 -7.57 20.92 19.28
CA GLU A 36 -8.11 20.61 17.96
C GLU A 36 -6.99 20.30 16.94
N LEU A 37 -5.88 21.03 16.99
CA LEU A 37 -4.69 20.77 16.17
C LEU A 37 -4.09 19.37 16.42
N ASP A 38 -4.34 18.79 17.58
CA ASP A 38 -3.94 17.44 17.93
C ASP A 38 -4.77 16.35 17.23
N ARG A 39 -5.88 16.69 16.57
CA ARG A 39 -6.73 15.74 15.86
C ARG A 39 -7.17 16.31 14.51
N PRO A 40 -6.22 16.59 13.60
CA PRO A 40 -6.57 17.16 12.31
C PRO A 40 -7.57 16.21 11.61
N PRO A 41 -8.70 16.72 11.09
CA PRO A 41 -9.63 15.88 10.34
C PRO A 41 -8.98 15.36 9.06
N THR A 42 -9.54 14.31 8.48
CA THR A 42 -9.22 13.96 7.09
C THR A 42 -10.21 14.70 6.19
N GLU A 43 -9.67 15.53 5.30
CA GLU A 43 -10.38 16.24 4.24
C GLU A 43 -10.38 15.39 2.98
N TYR A 44 -11.54 15.27 2.34
CA TYR A 44 -11.71 14.63 1.04
C TYR A 44 -11.85 15.70 -0.03
N LEU A 45 -10.90 15.74 -0.96
CA LEU A 45 -10.84 16.73 -2.04
C LEU A 45 -11.22 16.05 -3.36
N PRO A 46 -11.99 16.70 -4.25
CA PRO A 46 -12.29 16.12 -5.55
C PRO A 46 -11.02 15.99 -6.41
N ASP A 47 -10.91 14.91 -7.19
CA ASP A 47 -9.89 14.70 -8.22
C ASP A 47 -10.56 14.49 -9.58
N ASP A 48 -10.48 15.50 -10.44
CA ASP A 48 -11.05 15.53 -11.79
C ASP A 48 -10.17 14.83 -12.85
N SER A 49 -9.39 13.82 -12.43
CA SER A 49 -8.58 13.00 -13.34
C SER A 49 -9.41 12.48 -14.51
N GLN A 50 -8.89 12.61 -15.74
CA GLN A 50 -9.55 12.12 -16.98
C GLN A 50 -9.09 10.70 -17.37
N SER A 51 -8.27 10.06 -16.54
CA SER A 51 -7.84 8.65 -16.68
C SER A 51 -7.51 8.09 -15.31
N ILE A 52 -7.78 6.80 -15.10
CA ILE A 52 -7.52 6.10 -13.84
C ILE A 52 -6.37 5.09 -13.92
N VAL A 53 -6.14 4.52 -15.10
CA VAL A 53 -5.09 3.52 -15.32
C VAL A 53 -3.78 4.20 -15.64
N VAL A 54 -2.72 3.83 -14.91
CA VAL A 54 -1.37 4.38 -15.06
C VAL A 54 -0.37 3.26 -15.35
N ALA A 55 0.51 3.51 -16.32
CA ALA A 55 1.63 2.63 -16.62
C ALA A 55 2.82 2.90 -15.71
N ASN A 56 3.58 1.86 -15.40
CA ASN A 56 4.92 1.95 -14.83
C ASN A 56 5.88 1.05 -15.62
N ASP A 57 7.16 1.39 -15.61
CA ASP A 57 8.25 0.72 -16.33
C ASP A 57 9.25 0.05 -15.38
N SER A 58 8.86 -0.11 -14.11
CA SER A 58 9.75 -0.62 -13.08
C SER A 58 9.95 -2.14 -13.23
N PRO A 59 11.20 -2.62 -13.40
CA PRO A 59 11.47 -4.06 -13.46
C PRO A 59 11.28 -4.76 -12.10
N ASP A 60 11.17 -4.02 -11.00
CA ASP A 60 11.03 -4.57 -9.65
C ASP A 60 9.59 -4.97 -9.27
N VAL A 61 8.61 -4.71 -10.13
CA VAL A 61 7.22 -5.05 -9.87
C VAL A 61 6.69 -5.90 -11.02
N GLY A 62 5.95 -6.96 -10.69
CA GLY A 62 5.42 -7.90 -11.68
C GLY A 62 4.18 -7.40 -12.43
N PHE A 63 3.99 -6.09 -12.55
CA PHE A 63 2.83 -5.49 -13.23
C PHE A 63 3.22 -4.17 -13.89
N ARG A 64 2.64 -3.89 -15.07
CA ARG A 64 2.80 -2.62 -15.78
C ARG A 64 1.72 -1.61 -15.43
N TRP A 65 0.49 -2.08 -15.21
CA TRP A 65 -0.67 -1.21 -15.07
C TRP A 65 -1.14 -1.14 -13.62
N SER A 66 -1.56 0.03 -13.18
CA SER A 66 -2.13 0.22 -11.85
C SER A 66 -3.31 1.16 -11.84
N VAL A 67 -4.19 0.96 -10.86
CA VAL A 67 -5.37 1.78 -10.58
C VAL A 67 -5.31 2.22 -9.12
N ASN A 68 -5.56 3.52 -8.90
CA ASN A 68 -5.60 4.12 -7.58
C ASN A 68 -6.83 5.06 -7.53
N PRO A 69 -7.95 4.63 -6.91
CA PRO A 69 -9.17 5.45 -6.79
C PRO A 69 -8.97 6.73 -5.97
N TYR A 70 -7.91 6.76 -5.16
CA TYR A 70 -7.54 7.88 -4.30
C TYR A 70 -6.12 8.36 -4.58
N ARG A 71 -5.78 9.58 -4.16
CA ARG A 71 -4.40 10.04 -3.96
C ARG A 71 -4.23 10.47 -2.51
N GLY A 72 -3.09 10.14 -1.92
CA GLY A 72 -2.92 10.24 -0.47
C GLY A 72 -3.50 9.02 0.23
N CYS A 73 -3.09 8.80 1.47
CA CYS A 73 -3.50 7.61 2.20
C CYS A 73 -3.71 7.91 3.69
N ALA A 74 -4.97 7.85 4.11
CA ALA A 74 -5.40 7.99 5.48
C ALA A 74 -4.96 6.83 6.38
N HIS A 75 -4.20 5.83 5.90
CA HIS A 75 -3.50 4.92 6.81
C HIS A 75 -2.39 5.62 7.60
N GLY A 76 -1.75 6.64 7.02
CA GLY A 76 -0.69 7.40 7.67
C GLY A 76 0.51 6.55 8.10
N CYS A 77 0.98 5.59 7.29
CA CYS A 77 2.16 4.80 7.67
C CYS A 77 3.41 5.70 7.69
N SER A 78 4.17 5.74 8.79
CA SER A 78 5.33 6.64 8.96
C SER A 78 6.44 6.39 7.93
N TYR A 79 6.55 5.17 7.43
CA TYR A 79 7.54 4.74 6.44
C TYR A 79 7.04 4.78 4.98
N CYS A 80 5.83 5.28 4.71
CA CYS A 80 5.18 5.12 3.41
C CYS A 80 5.98 5.76 2.27
N TYR A 81 6.48 4.94 1.33
CA TYR A 81 7.27 5.43 0.19
C TYR A 81 6.47 6.33 -0.77
N ALA A 82 5.14 6.31 -0.69
CA ALA A 82 4.26 7.06 -1.58
C ALA A 82 4.01 8.50 -1.13
N ARG A 83 4.39 8.86 0.10
CA ARG A 83 4.29 10.24 0.65
C ARG A 83 4.82 11.32 -0.31
N PRO A 84 6.02 11.15 -0.91
CA PRO A 84 6.53 11.99 -1.99
C PRO A 84 5.58 12.34 -3.12
N TYR A 85 4.61 11.48 -3.46
CA TYR A 85 3.73 11.75 -4.60
C TYR A 85 2.76 12.90 -4.33
N HIS A 86 2.48 13.20 -3.06
CA HIS A 86 1.67 14.36 -2.68
C HIS A 86 2.35 15.69 -2.97
N GLU A 87 3.69 15.71 -3.04
CA GLU A 87 4.44 16.93 -3.34
C GLU A 87 4.19 17.42 -4.77
N TYR A 88 3.92 16.52 -5.73
CA TYR A 88 3.51 16.91 -7.08
C TYR A 88 2.14 17.61 -7.14
N LEU A 89 1.35 17.53 -6.07
CA LEU A 89 0.05 18.18 -5.95
C LEU A 89 0.13 19.51 -5.19
N GLY A 90 1.34 19.94 -4.81
CA GLY A 90 1.55 21.14 -4.00
C GLY A 90 1.38 20.92 -2.49
N PHE A 91 1.20 19.68 -2.03
CA PHE A 91 1.04 19.35 -0.60
C PHE A 91 2.36 18.89 0.04
N SER A 92 2.44 18.88 1.37
CA SER A 92 3.56 18.23 2.06
C SER A 92 3.47 16.70 1.99
N ALA A 93 4.63 16.04 1.98
CA ALA A 93 4.74 14.59 2.20
C ALA A 93 4.44 14.16 3.65
N GLY A 94 4.37 15.12 4.57
CA GLY A 94 4.10 14.94 5.99
C GLY A 94 2.64 14.67 6.30
N LEU A 95 2.04 15.60 7.04
CA LEU A 95 0.67 15.45 7.53
C LEU A 95 -0.36 15.53 6.39
N ASP A 96 -0.15 16.41 5.40
CA ASP A 96 -1.07 16.58 4.27
C ASP A 96 -1.31 15.27 3.50
N PHE A 97 -0.31 14.41 3.35
CA PHE A 97 -0.46 13.10 2.69
C PHE A 97 -1.55 12.21 3.31
N GLU A 98 -1.74 12.32 4.62
CA GLU A 98 -2.66 11.48 5.37
C GLU A 98 -3.92 12.22 5.86
N THR A 99 -3.93 13.56 5.83
CA THR A 99 -5.12 14.40 6.10
C THR A 99 -5.84 14.84 4.83
N LYS A 100 -5.16 15.10 3.72
CA LYS A 100 -5.78 15.56 2.46
C LYS A 100 -5.80 14.45 1.44
N VAL A 101 -6.93 13.74 1.35
CA VAL A 101 -7.10 12.61 0.43
C VAL A 101 -7.89 13.09 -0.79
N LEU A 102 -7.31 12.97 -1.97
CA LEU A 102 -8.00 13.30 -3.22
C LEU A 102 -8.79 12.08 -3.70
N VAL A 103 -10.04 12.30 -4.10
CA VAL A 103 -11.04 11.27 -4.41
C VAL A 103 -11.43 11.36 -5.89
N LYS A 104 -11.15 10.30 -6.64
CA LYS A 104 -11.51 10.22 -8.07
C LYS A 104 -12.91 9.64 -8.20
N HIS A 105 -13.93 10.48 -8.03
CA HIS A 105 -15.33 10.03 -8.04
C HIS A 105 -15.73 9.23 -9.29
N ARG A 106 -15.09 9.51 -10.44
CA ARG A 106 -15.31 8.79 -11.70
C ARG A 106 -14.45 7.54 -11.90
N ALA A 107 -13.79 7.02 -10.86
CA ALA A 107 -12.83 5.92 -11.01
C ALA A 107 -13.42 4.65 -11.66
N PRO A 108 -14.62 4.17 -11.30
CA PRO A 108 -15.25 3.03 -11.97
C PRO A 108 -15.55 3.29 -13.46
N GLU A 109 -16.07 4.47 -13.79
CA GLU A 109 -16.40 4.88 -15.16
C GLU A 109 -15.14 4.96 -16.02
N LEU A 110 -14.10 5.62 -15.52
CA LEU A 110 -12.81 5.74 -16.22
C LEU A 110 -12.12 4.39 -16.41
N LEU A 111 -12.30 3.45 -15.47
CA LEU A 111 -11.78 2.10 -15.62
C LEU A 111 -12.54 1.37 -16.74
N ARG A 112 -13.87 1.46 -16.78
CA ARG A 112 -14.67 0.89 -17.86
C ARG A 112 -14.27 1.47 -19.22
N GLU A 113 -14.17 2.79 -19.33
CA GLU A 113 -13.71 3.48 -20.54
C GLU A 113 -12.32 2.98 -21.00
N TRP A 114 -11.40 2.74 -20.07
CA TRP A 114 -10.09 2.16 -20.38
C TRP A 114 -10.19 0.73 -20.93
N LEU A 115 -10.95 -0.15 -20.26
CA LEU A 115 -11.07 -1.55 -20.64
C LEU A 115 -11.79 -1.75 -21.98
N MET A 116 -12.59 -0.77 -22.41
CA MET A 116 -13.24 -0.74 -23.72
C MET A 116 -12.31 -0.31 -24.88
N ARG A 117 -11.07 0.12 -24.60
CA ARG A 117 -10.17 0.62 -25.65
C ARG A 117 -9.79 -0.49 -26.63
N PRO A 118 -9.82 -0.21 -27.95
CA PRO A 118 -9.33 -1.15 -28.96
C PRO A 118 -7.88 -1.56 -28.67
N GLY A 119 -7.63 -2.87 -28.68
CA GLY A 119 -6.28 -3.41 -28.48
C GLY A 119 -5.83 -3.56 -27.02
N TRP A 120 -6.70 -3.31 -26.03
CA TRP A 120 -6.42 -3.70 -24.65
C TRP A 120 -6.23 -5.22 -24.54
N ARG A 121 -5.15 -5.66 -23.91
CA ARG A 121 -4.71 -7.09 -23.87
C ARG A 121 -4.92 -7.76 -22.52
N ALA A 122 -5.81 -7.24 -21.69
CA ALA A 122 -6.14 -7.81 -20.38
C ALA A 122 -4.92 -8.07 -19.48
N GLU A 123 -3.88 -7.25 -19.59
CA GLU A 123 -2.73 -7.31 -18.70
C GLU A 123 -3.19 -7.05 -17.27
N THR A 124 -2.57 -7.70 -16.29
CA THR A 124 -2.91 -7.53 -14.87
C THR A 124 -2.84 -6.05 -14.46
N ILE A 125 -3.92 -5.56 -13.84
CA ILE A 125 -3.99 -4.23 -13.23
C ILE A 125 -3.81 -4.36 -11.71
N ALA A 126 -2.81 -3.68 -11.17
CA ALA A 126 -2.58 -3.64 -9.72
C ALA A 126 -3.34 -2.50 -9.04
N PHE A 127 -4.06 -2.84 -7.98
CA PHE A 127 -4.66 -1.88 -7.06
C PHE A 127 -3.70 -1.62 -5.90
N SER A 128 -3.77 -0.40 -5.36
CA SER A 128 -2.96 0.08 -4.25
C SER A 128 -1.47 0.26 -4.54
N GLY A 129 -1.13 0.79 -5.72
CA GLY A 129 0.26 1.02 -6.11
C GLY A 129 0.93 2.19 -5.37
N VAL A 130 0.17 3.25 -5.03
CA VAL A 130 0.69 4.46 -4.35
C VAL A 130 -0.25 5.02 -3.28
N THR A 131 -1.34 4.32 -3.03
CA THR A 131 -2.28 4.53 -1.93
C THR A 131 -2.87 3.17 -1.56
N ASP A 132 -3.59 3.04 -0.46
CA ASP A 132 -4.35 1.82 -0.20
C ASP A 132 -5.78 2.04 -0.69
N CYS A 133 -6.27 1.22 -1.62
CA CYS A 133 -7.63 1.33 -2.14
C CYS A 133 -8.68 1.04 -1.05
N TYR A 134 -8.32 0.31 0.01
CA TYR A 134 -9.17 0.03 1.17
C TYR A 134 -8.84 0.91 2.39
N GLN A 135 -8.24 2.08 2.18
CA GLN A 135 -8.07 3.07 3.24
C GLN A 135 -9.43 3.52 3.83
N PRO A 136 -9.48 4.19 5.00
CA PRO A 136 -10.73 4.58 5.65
C PRO A 136 -11.79 5.25 4.75
N ALA A 137 -11.36 6.02 3.75
CA ALA A 137 -12.25 6.66 2.75
C ALA A 137 -13.15 5.67 2.00
N GLU A 138 -12.70 4.44 1.77
CA GLU A 138 -13.43 3.42 1.02
C GLU A 138 -14.71 2.95 1.72
N ARG A 139 -14.85 3.21 3.03
CA ARG A 139 -16.11 2.95 3.76
C ARG A 139 -17.24 3.87 3.33
N GLU A 140 -16.92 5.06 2.82
CA GLU A 140 -17.89 6.07 2.41
C GLU A 140 -18.09 6.06 0.89
N PHE A 141 -17.00 6.10 0.12
CA PHE A 141 -17.10 6.33 -1.32
C PHE A 141 -17.28 5.07 -2.16
N GLU A 142 -16.91 3.89 -1.63
CA GLU A 142 -17.03 2.59 -2.30
C GLU A 142 -16.46 2.52 -3.73
N LEU A 143 -15.47 3.35 -4.05
CA LEU A 143 -14.91 3.47 -5.40
C LEU A 143 -14.12 2.22 -5.79
N THR A 144 -13.43 1.61 -4.83
CA THR A 144 -12.73 0.34 -5.05
C THR A 144 -13.75 -0.74 -5.37
N ARG A 145 -14.83 -0.86 -4.58
CA ARG A 145 -15.93 -1.80 -4.88
C ARG A 145 -16.51 -1.57 -6.27
N GLY A 146 -16.77 -0.32 -6.65
CA GLY A 146 -17.21 0.03 -8.00
C GLY A 146 -16.23 -0.40 -9.09
N CYS A 147 -14.92 -0.16 -8.90
CA CYS A 147 -13.88 -0.65 -9.80
C CYS A 147 -13.81 -2.19 -9.87
N LEU A 148 -14.03 -2.89 -8.75
CA LEU A 148 -14.08 -4.36 -8.71
C LEU A 148 -15.28 -4.89 -9.49
N ALA A 149 -16.44 -4.25 -9.38
CA ALA A 149 -17.62 -4.61 -10.17
C ALA A 149 -17.34 -4.47 -11.67
N VAL A 150 -16.68 -3.39 -12.10
CA VAL A 150 -16.22 -3.23 -13.48
C VAL A 150 -15.21 -4.33 -13.86
N ALA A 151 -14.23 -4.61 -13.00
CA ALA A 151 -13.25 -5.66 -13.28
C ALA A 151 -13.91 -7.05 -13.44
N ALA A 152 -14.89 -7.39 -12.59
CA ALA A 152 -15.65 -8.63 -12.65
C ALA A 152 -16.48 -8.72 -13.95
N GLU A 153 -17.18 -7.65 -14.32
CA GLU A 153 -17.95 -7.54 -15.56
C GLU A 153 -17.09 -7.89 -16.79
N PHE A 154 -15.88 -7.33 -16.86
CA PHE A 154 -14.91 -7.55 -17.94
C PHE A 154 -14.02 -8.79 -17.75
N ARG A 155 -14.10 -9.47 -16.59
CA ARG A 155 -13.18 -10.54 -16.18
C ARG A 155 -11.71 -10.13 -16.28
N GLN A 156 -11.44 -8.87 -15.94
CA GLN A 156 -10.13 -8.25 -16.00
C GLN A 156 -9.24 -8.79 -14.88
N PRO A 157 -8.05 -9.32 -15.19
CA PRO A 157 -7.08 -9.73 -14.16
C PRO A 157 -6.65 -8.56 -13.28
N ILE A 158 -6.79 -8.73 -11.96
CA ILE A 158 -6.41 -7.73 -10.97
C ILE A 158 -5.58 -8.31 -9.83
N GLY A 159 -4.65 -7.51 -9.32
CA GLY A 159 -3.95 -7.80 -8.07
C GLY A 159 -4.22 -6.70 -7.07
N ILE A 160 -4.57 -7.05 -5.82
CA ILE A 160 -4.85 -6.07 -4.77
C ILE A 160 -3.78 -6.18 -3.70
N VAL A 161 -3.24 -5.04 -3.23
CA VAL A 161 -2.44 -4.99 -2.00
C VAL A 161 -3.18 -4.16 -0.97
N THR A 162 -3.31 -4.63 0.28
CA THR A 162 -3.95 -3.82 1.34
C THR A 162 -3.42 -4.12 2.73
N LYS A 163 -3.60 -3.17 3.65
CA LYS A 163 -3.42 -3.31 5.09
C LYS A 163 -4.74 -3.35 5.88
N ASN A 164 -5.88 -3.34 5.21
CA ASN A 164 -7.17 -3.17 5.86
C ASN A 164 -8.09 -4.38 5.66
N ALA A 165 -8.79 -4.78 6.71
CA ALA A 165 -9.76 -5.86 6.69
C ALA A 165 -11.00 -5.56 5.83
N LEU A 166 -11.21 -4.29 5.47
CA LEU A 166 -12.35 -3.86 4.66
C LEU A 166 -12.47 -4.60 3.31
N VAL A 167 -11.36 -5.15 2.78
CA VAL A 167 -11.39 -6.01 1.58
C VAL A 167 -12.35 -7.20 1.71
N THR A 168 -12.63 -7.69 2.92
CA THR A 168 -13.55 -8.81 3.12
C THR A 168 -15.02 -8.46 2.87
N ARG A 169 -15.37 -7.15 2.84
CA ARG A 169 -16.67 -6.67 2.37
C ARG A 169 -16.95 -7.09 0.93
N ASP A 170 -15.92 -7.14 0.10
CA ASP A 170 -16.05 -7.33 -1.35
C ASP A 170 -15.75 -8.77 -1.79
N ILE A 171 -15.82 -9.75 -0.86
CA ILE A 171 -15.61 -11.18 -1.17
C ILE A 171 -16.53 -11.64 -2.30
N ASP A 172 -17.76 -11.16 -2.37
CA ASP A 172 -18.72 -11.47 -3.44
C ASP A 172 -18.16 -11.18 -4.85
N LEU A 173 -17.56 -9.99 -5.04
CA LEU A 173 -16.94 -9.61 -6.32
C LEU A 173 -15.61 -10.31 -6.56
N LEU A 174 -14.86 -10.57 -5.49
CA LEU A 174 -13.59 -11.30 -5.57
C LEU A 174 -13.83 -12.77 -5.95
N GLU A 175 -14.88 -13.41 -5.45
CA GLU A 175 -15.28 -14.77 -5.84
C GLU A 175 -15.66 -14.83 -7.33
N GLU A 176 -16.41 -13.85 -7.85
CA GLU A 176 -16.76 -13.77 -9.28
C GLU A 176 -15.51 -13.70 -10.17
N LEU A 177 -14.54 -12.85 -9.80
CA LEU A 177 -13.24 -12.79 -10.49
C LEU A 177 -12.44 -14.08 -10.33
N ASN A 178 -12.50 -14.70 -9.14
CA ASN A 178 -11.75 -15.92 -8.84
C ASN A 178 -12.26 -17.12 -9.63
N ALA A 179 -13.56 -17.19 -9.94
CA ALA A 179 -14.13 -18.20 -10.85
C ALA A 179 -13.45 -18.20 -12.24
N HIS A 180 -12.81 -17.09 -12.62
CA HIS A 180 -12.04 -16.93 -13.84
C HIS A 180 -10.53 -16.92 -13.63
N ARG A 181 -10.03 -17.14 -12.39
CA ARG A 181 -8.63 -16.98 -11.97
C ARG A 181 -8.08 -15.58 -12.27
N ALA A 182 -8.95 -14.57 -12.16
CA ALA A 182 -8.65 -13.18 -12.52
C ALA A 182 -8.37 -12.28 -11.30
N VAL A 183 -8.21 -12.84 -10.09
CA VAL A 183 -7.88 -12.04 -8.91
C VAL A 183 -6.86 -12.73 -8.01
N ARG A 184 -6.05 -11.90 -7.35
CA ARG A 184 -5.27 -12.26 -6.17
C ARG A 184 -5.26 -11.10 -5.18
N VAL A 185 -5.29 -11.41 -3.90
CA VAL A 185 -5.23 -10.42 -2.81
C VAL A 185 -3.97 -10.60 -2.01
N CYS A 186 -3.29 -9.51 -1.70
CA CYS A 186 -2.04 -9.49 -0.96
C CYS A 186 -2.22 -8.64 0.29
N VAL A 187 -2.17 -9.27 1.45
CA VAL A 187 -2.38 -8.60 2.74
C VAL A 187 -1.03 -8.29 3.36
N SER A 188 -0.80 -7.01 3.66
CA SER A 188 0.45 -6.53 4.23
C SER A 188 0.46 -6.64 5.75
N ILE A 189 1.37 -7.44 6.30
CA ILE A 189 1.62 -7.56 7.74
C ILE A 189 3.08 -7.20 7.99
N THR A 190 3.30 -6.11 8.72
CA THR A 190 4.65 -5.61 9.04
C THR A 190 5.19 -6.16 10.35
N THR A 191 4.32 -6.41 11.31
CA THR A 191 4.66 -6.86 12.66
C THR A 191 3.46 -7.60 13.24
N LEU A 192 3.70 -8.53 14.17
CA LEU A 192 2.65 -9.11 15.01
C LEU A 192 2.44 -8.30 16.30
N ASP A 193 3.37 -7.40 16.64
CA ASP A 193 3.24 -6.50 17.78
C ASP A 193 2.18 -5.40 17.50
N ALA A 194 1.08 -5.48 18.24
CA ALA A 194 -0.01 -4.51 18.15
C ALA A 194 0.38 -3.09 18.59
N ARG A 195 1.37 -2.93 19.47
CA ARG A 195 1.88 -1.61 19.88
C ARG A 195 2.69 -0.99 18.74
N LEU A 196 3.62 -1.75 18.16
CA LEU A 196 4.39 -1.30 17.00
C LEU A 196 3.46 -0.93 15.84
N ALA A 197 2.51 -1.80 15.48
CA ALA A 197 1.55 -1.53 14.43
C ALA A 197 0.72 -0.24 14.70
N ARG A 198 0.22 -0.04 15.92
CA ARG A 198 -0.60 1.15 16.26
C ARG A 198 0.17 2.46 16.17
N THR A 199 1.46 2.45 16.49
CA THR A 199 2.29 3.66 16.39
C THR A 199 2.76 3.92 14.95
N MET A 200 3.08 2.86 14.20
CA MET A 200 3.68 2.95 12.87
C MET A 200 2.64 3.10 11.75
N GLU A 201 1.45 2.51 11.95
CA GLU A 201 0.38 2.36 10.95
C GLU A 201 -1.00 2.64 11.58
N PRO A 202 -1.20 3.85 12.14
CA PRO A 202 -2.20 4.13 13.16
C PRO A 202 -3.65 3.90 12.75
N ARG A 203 -3.95 3.96 11.44
CA ARG A 203 -5.31 3.83 10.90
C ARG A 203 -5.49 2.64 9.97
N THR A 204 -4.58 1.66 10.07
CA THR A 204 -4.73 0.36 9.42
C THR A 204 -5.45 -0.63 10.34
N SER A 205 -5.85 -1.79 9.81
CA SER A 205 -6.34 -2.89 10.64
C SER A 205 -5.23 -3.42 11.55
N SER A 206 -5.58 -3.94 12.73
CA SER A 206 -4.59 -4.56 13.63
C SER A 206 -3.95 -5.81 13.01
N PRO A 207 -2.75 -6.23 13.45
CA PRO A 207 -2.12 -7.45 12.95
C PRO A 207 -3.03 -8.68 13.02
N ALA A 208 -3.75 -8.85 14.14
CA ALA A 208 -4.71 -9.93 14.32
C ALA A 208 -5.89 -9.85 13.34
N ALA A 209 -6.39 -8.64 13.05
CA ALA A 209 -7.43 -8.46 12.05
C ALA A 209 -6.94 -8.79 10.64
N ARG A 210 -5.71 -8.43 10.29
CA ARG A 210 -5.11 -8.78 8.99
C ARG A 210 -4.91 -10.28 8.81
N LEU A 211 -4.52 -11.00 9.88
CA LEU A 211 -4.46 -12.46 9.85
C LEU A 211 -5.85 -13.09 9.67
N ARG A 212 -6.90 -12.55 10.31
CA ARG A 212 -8.28 -12.98 10.06
C ARG A 212 -8.72 -12.71 8.63
N THR A 213 -8.38 -11.54 8.07
CA THR A 213 -8.63 -11.23 6.65
C THR A 213 -7.99 -12.25 5.72
N ILE A 214 -6.74 -12.67 5.98
CA ILE A 214 -6.10 -13.73 5.19
C ILE A 214 -6.92 -15.01 5.24
N ARG A 215 -7.40 -15.39 6.43
CA ARG A 215 -8.23 -16.58 6.63
C ARG A 215 -9.57 -16.49 5.92
N GLU A 216 -10.31 -15.40 6.10
CA GLU A 216 -11.62 -15.19 5.45
C GLU A 216 -11.50 -15.25 3.93
N LEU A 217 -10.47 -14.64 3.35
CA LEU A 217 -10.23 -14.70 1.90
C LEU A 217 -9.82 -16.11 1.44
N ALA A 218 -8.98 -16.80 2.21
CA ALA A 218 -8.55 -18.16 1.88
C ALA A 218 -9.70 -19.17 2.00
N ASP A 219 -10.57 -19.02 3.00
CA ASP A 219 -11.76 -19.85 3.22
C ASP A 219 -12.78 -19.67 2.08
N ALA A 220 -12.87 -18.47 1.49
CA ALA A 220 -13.60 -18.19 0.25
C ALA A 220 -12.87 -18.66 -1.03
N GLY A 221 -11.72 -19.33 -0.90
CA GLY A 221 -10.94 -19.84 -2.03
C GLY A 221 -10.21 -18.76 -2.84
N ILE A 222 -10.16 -17.51 -2.37
CA ILE A 222 -9.49 -16.39 -3.06
C ILE A 222 -7.97 -16.52 -2.86
N PRO A 223 -7.16 -16.53 -3.94
CA PRO A 223 -5.70 -16.60 -3.85
C PRO A 223 -5.13 -15.44 -3.03
N THR A 224 -4.71 -15.77 -1.81
CA THR A 224 -4.28 -14.77 -0.82
C THR A 224 -2.79 -14.90 -0.50
N GLN A 225 -2.11 -13.77 -0.41
CA GLN A 225 -0.67 -13.69 -0.22
C GLN A 225 -0.31 -12.81 0.98
N LEU A 226 0.80 -13.14 1.63
CA LEU A 226 1.43 -12.29 2.62
C LEU A 226 2.41 -11.32 1.93
N MET A 227 2.34 -10.04 2.30
CA MET A 227 3.40 -9.08 2.04
C MET A 227 4.01 -8.57 3.36
N LEU A 228 5.23 -9.00 3.67
CA LEU A 228 6.01 -8.45 4.76
C LEU A 228 6.71 -7.17 4.29
N ALA A 229 5.99 -6.05 4.31
CA ALA A 229 6.50 -4.78 3.78
C ALA A 229 6.12 -3.55 4.63
N PRO A 230 7.11 -2.85 5.22
CA PRO A 230 8.54 -3.09 5.15
C PRO A 230 9.07 -4.11 6.17
N VAL A 231 10.18 -4.77 5.83
CA VAL A 231 11.17 -5.25 6.79
C VAL A 231 12.08 -4.07 7.17
N ILE A 232 12.19 -3.79 8.46
CA ILE A 232 12.95 -2.72 9.08
C ILE A 232 14.03 -3.38 9.95
N PRO A 233 15.30 -3.40 9.49
CA PRO A 233 16.42 -3.98 10.23
C PRO A 233 16.55 -3.42 11.65
N GLY A 234 16.62 -4.30 12.65
CA GLY A 234 16.72 -3.93 14.06
C GLY A 234 15.41 -3.48 14.71
N LEU A 235 14.27 -3.61 14.02
CA LEU A 235 12.95 -3.28 14.56
C LEU A 235 11.96 -4.45 14.44
N ASN A 236 11.71 -4.96 13.23
CA ASN A 236 10.76 -6.07 12.99
C ASN A 236 11.34 -7.24 12.17
N ASP A 237 12.61 -7.17 11.77
CA ASP A 237 13.30 -8.21 11.00
C ASP A 237 13.37 -9.55 11.75
N SER A 238 13.49 -9.51 13.08
CA SER A 238 13.42 -10.71 13.92
C SER A 238 12.06 -11.44 13.87
N GLU A 239 10.98 -10.76 13.45
CA GLU A 239 9.64 -11.32 13.38
C GLU A 239 9.37 -12.12 12.10
N ILE A 240 10.29 -12.09 11.10
CA ILE A 240 10.11 -12.77 9.80
C ILE A 240 9.59 -14.22 9.96
N PRO A 241 10.19 -15.08 10.80
CA PRO A 241 9.71 -16.46 10.96
C PRO A 241 8.29 -16.55 11.50
N ALA A 242 7.97 -15.74 12.52
CA ALA A 242 6.68 -15.77 13.20
C ALA A 242 5.57 -15.25 12.29
N ILE A 243 5.81 -14.17 11.54
CA ILE A 243 4.87 -13.61 10.58
C ILE A 243 4.59 -14.59 9.44
N LEU A 244 5.64 -15.20 8.87
CA LEU A 244 5.48 -16.22 7.82
C LEU A 244 4.66 -17.41 8.33
N LYS A 245 4.95 -17.91 9.54
CA LYS A 245 4.18 -19.01 10.12
C LYS A 245 2.72 -18.63 10.34
N ALA A 246 2.47 -17.48 10.98
CA ALA A 246 1.12 -17.02 11.28
C ALA A 246 0.28 -16.81 10.01
N ALA A 247 0.88 -16.22 8.96
CA ALA A 247 0.20 -16.04 7.68
C ALA A 247 -0.06 -17.37 6.97
N ARG A 248 0.87 -18.33 7.04
CA ARG A 248 0.66 -19.67 6.48
C ARG A 248 -0.47 -20.41 7.18
N ASP A 249 -0.49 -20.37 8.51
CA ASP A 249 -1.56 -20.95 9.35
C ASP A 249 -2.92 -20.25 9.12
N ALA A 250 -2.90 -19.02 8.61
CA ALA A 250 -4.11 -18.29 8.19
C ALA A 250 -4.55 -18.64 6.76
N GLY A 251 -3.77 -19.40 5.97
CA GLY A 251 -4.14 -19.79 4.61
C GLY A 251 -3.44 -19.01 3.50
N ALA A 252 -2.42 -18.19 3.81
CA ALA A 252 -1.64 -17.52 2.77
C ALA A 252 -0.96 -18.55 1.83
N GLY A 253 -1.25 -18.43 0.53
CA GLY A 253 -0.75 -19.29 -0.54
C GLY A 253 0.63 -18.88 -1.06
N ALA A 254 1.02 -17.61 -0.89
CA ALA A 254 2.36 -17.12 -1.21
C ALA A 254 2.82 -16.06 -0.21
N ALA A 255 4.10 -15.74 -0.22
CA ALA A 255 4.67 -14.69 0.62
C ALA A 255 5.79 -13.94 -0.11
N GLY A 256 5.81 -12.62 0.04
CA GLY A 256 6.91 -11.75 -0.37
C GLY A 256 7.30 -10.80 0.76
N TYR A 257 8.46 -10.17 0.63
CA TYR A 257 8.87 -9.08 1.51
C TYR A 257 9.47 -7.93 0.72
N VAL A 258 9.47 -6.74 1.32
CA VAL A 258 10.18 -5.56 0.80
C VAL A 258 10.94 -4.94 1.96
N LEU A 259 12.22 -4.67 1.78
CA LEU A 259 13.03 -3.93 2.73
C LEU A 259 12.60 -2.45 2.79
N LEU A 260 12.74 -1.82 3.96
CA LEU A 260 12.44 -0.41 4.16
C LEU A 260 13.04 0.47 3.06
N LYS A 261 12.19 1.36 2.54
CA LYS A 261 12.52 2.38 1.54
C LYS A 261 12.30 3.75 2.16
N LEU A 262 13.32 4.62 2.09
CA LEU A 262 13.26 5.98 2.63
C LEU A 262 13.57 7.03 1.54
N PRO A 263 12.76 7.10 0.46
CA PRO A 263 12.96 8.09 -0.58
C PRO A 263 12.68 9.50 -0.06
N HIS A 264 13.54 10.47 -0.39
CA HIS A 264 13.30 11.90 -0.17
C HIS A 264 12.82 12.23 1.26
N SER A 265 11.72 12.98 1.41
CA SER A 265 11.12 13.46 2.66
C SER A 265 10.66 12.34 3.61
N VAL A 266 10.51 11.09 3.11
CA VAL A 266 10.14 9.94 3.94
C VAL A 266 11.18 9.66 5.02
N ARG A 267 12.47 9.89 4.73
CA ARG A 267 13.55 9.67 5.71
C ARG A 267 13.36 10.52 6.96
N GLU A 268 12.97 11.78 6.79
CA GLU A 268 12.77 12.72 7.88
C GLU A 268 11.59 12.30 8.74
N ILE A 269 10.45 12.01 8.10
CA ILE A 269 9.22 11.55 8.76
C ILE A 269 9.47 10.25 9.54
N PHE A 270 10.17 9.28 8.94
CA PHE A 270 10.46 8.00 9.58
C PHE A 270 11.38 8.15 10.78
N PHE A 271 12.47 8.91 10.68
CA PHE A 271 13.40 9.09 11.80
C PHE A 271 12.85 9.99 12.91
N ASP A 272 12.03 10.99 12.56
CA ASP A 272 11.23 11.72 13.55
C ASP A 272 10.30 10.78 14.32
N TRP A 273 9.54 9.95 13.60
CA TRP A 273 8.70 8.93 14.20
C TRP A 273 9.48 7.96 15.10
N LEU A 274 10.63 7.48 14.62
CA LEU A 274 11.45 6.53 15.36
C LEU A 274 12.01 7.15 16.64
N ARG A 275 12.50 8.39 16.58
CA ARG A 275 13.00 9.13 17.74
C ARG A 275 11.94 9.33 18.82
N ARG A 276 10.69 9.60 18.42
CA ARG A 276 9.58 9.82 19.35
C ARG A 276 9.05 8.54 19.99
N ASN A 277 8.99 7.44 19.24
CA ASN A 277 8.31 6.22 19.67
C ASN A 277 9.26 5.13 20.18
N TYR A 278 10.49 5.09 19.65
CA TYR A 278 11.51 4.08 19.98
C TYR A 278 12.92 4.70 20.02
N PRO A 279 13.17 5.68 20.91
CA PRO A 279 14.46 6.37 20.99
C PRO A 279 15.62 5.39 21.26
N ASP A 280 15.40 4.35 22.05
CA ASP A 280 16.42 3.37 22.45
C ASP A 280 16.95 2.54 21.28
N CYS A 281 16.16 2.35 20.21
CA CYS A 281 16.60 1.60 19.03
C CYS A 281 17.01 2.51 17.86
N LEU A 282 16.94 3.84 17.99
CA LEU A 282 17.21 4.81 16.93
C LEU A 282 18.58 4.59 16.28
N ALA A 283 19.65 4.62 17.09
CA ALA A 283 21.02 4.48 16.60
C ALA A 283 21.27 3.11 15.94
N ARG A 284 20.68 2.04 16.52
CA ARG A 284 20.78 0.67 15.99
C ARG A 284 20.09 0.54 14.64
N VAL A 285 18.84 0.98 14.55
CA VAL A 285 18.03 0.91 13.31
C VAL A 285 18.68 1.75 12.22
N GLU A 286 19.14 2.97 12.52
CA GLU A 286 19.83 3.80 11.53
C GLU A 286 21.08 3.09 10.99
N SER A 287 21.93 2.58 11.88
CA SER A 287 23.16 1.88 11.51
C SER A 287 22.87 0.64 10.63
N LEU A 288 21.88 -0.17 11.01
CA LEU A 288 21.50 -1.36 10.24
C LEU A 288 20.88 -1.00 8.89
N VAL A 289 20.01 0.02 8.82
CA VAL A 289 19.48 0.51 7.54
C VAL A 289 20.63 0.94 6.62
N ARG A 290 21.61 1.69 7.14
CA ARG A 290 22.80 2.07 6.38
C ARG A 290 23.62 0.88 5.91
N SER A 291 23.79 -0.13 6.77
CA SER A 291 24.54 -1.35 6.42
C SER A 291 23.92 -2.09 5.23
N THR A 292 22.59 -2.06 5.10
CA THR A 292 21.87 -2.68 3.97
C THR A 292 21.97 -1.88 2.66
N ARG A 293 22.67 -0.73 2.66
CA ARG A 293 22.67 0.27 1.57
C ARG A 293 24.05 0.91 1.35
N ALA A 294 25.13 0.21 1.68
CA ALA A 294 26.50 0.71 1.55
C ALA A 294 26.72 2.10 2.20
N GLY A 295 26.19 2.28 3.43
CA GLY A 295 26.34 3.50 4.23
C GLY A 295 25.26 4.56 4.01
N ARG A 296 24.46 4.45 2.94
CA ARG A 296 23.36 5.39 2.62
C ARG A 296 22.08 5.03 3.38
N LEU A 297 21.13 5.96 3.51
CA LEU A 297 19.80 5.64 4.06
C LEU A 297 18.85 5.03 3.02
N TYR A 298 19.10 5.28 1.74
CA TYR A 298 18.29 4.77 0.66
C TYR A 298 19.11 4.61 -0.63
N ASP A 299 18.75 3.61 -1.40
CA ASP A 299 19.29 3.33 -2.74
C ASP A 299 18.10 3.20 -3.68
N SER A 300 17.99 4.08 -4.67
CA SER A 300 16.87 4.13 -5.61
C SER A 300 17.03 3.18 -6.80
N GLN A 301 18.19 2.55 -6.96
CA GLN A 301 18.48 1.67 -8.09
C GLN A 301 17.53 0.47 -8.10
N PHE A 302 17.00 0.15 -9.28
CA PHE A 302 16.22 -1.07 -9.49
C PHE A 302 17.02 -2.33 -9.10
N GLY A 303 16.31 -3.35 -8.63
CA GLY A 303 16.85 -4.58 -8.05
C GLY A 303 17.39 -4.41 -6.63
N ARG A 304 17.95 -3.23 -6.30
CA ARG A 304 18.52 -2.95 -4.97
C ARG A 304 17.50 -2.37 -4.03
N ARG A 305 16.67 -1.42 -4.49
CA ARG A 305 15.77 -0.64 -3.61
C ARG A 305 14.80 -1.48 -2.77
N GLN A 306 14.37 -2.66 -3.23
CA GLN A 306 13.47 -3.54 -2.49
C GLN A 306 14.18 -4.58 -1.61
N CYS A 307 15.42 -4.97 -1.94
CA CYS A 307 16.10 -6.09 -1.29
C CYS A 307 17.28 -5.66 -0.40
N GLY A 308 17.89 -4.50 -0.67
CA GLY A 308 19.13 -4.08 -0.02
C GLY A 308 20.36 -4.83 -0.54
N THR A 309 21.51 -4.57 0.08
CA THR A 309 22.81 -5.20 -0.20
C THR A 309 23.65 -5.29 1.07
N GLY A 310 24.57 -6.25 1.12
CA GLY A 310 25.47 -6.45 2.24
C GLY A 310 24.91 -7.45 3.26
N HIS A 311 25.74 -7.84 4.23
CA HIS A 311 25.49 -9.02 5.07
C HIS A 311 24.14 -9.01 5.81
N ILE A 312 23.67 -7.85 6.27
CA ILE A 312 22.36 -7.77 6.95
C ILE A 312 21.20 -8.00 5.97
N ALA A 313 21.30 -7.49 4.74
CA ALA A 313 20.30 -7.73 3.71
C ALA A 313 20.31 -9.21 3.28
N ASP A 314 21.50 -9.81 3.13
CA ASP A 314 21.66 -11.23 2.81
C ASP A 314 21.06 -12.11 3.91
N LEU A 315 21.34 -11.81 5.19
CA LEU A 315 20.76 -12.52 6.34
C LEU A 315 19.23 -12.46 6.35
N ILE A 316 18.64 -11.28 6.10
CA ILE A 316 17.19 -11.10 6.00
C ILE A 316 16.64 -11.95 4.85
N ALA A 317 17.27 -11.88 3.67
CA ALA A 317 16.86 -12.63 2.49
C ALA A 317 16.92 -14.14 2.73
N ASP A 318 18.00 -14.63 3.32
CA ASP A 318 18.21 -16.06 3.60
C ASP A 318 17.27 -16.57 4.68
N THR A 319 17.03 -15.78 5.74
CA THR A 319 16.03 -16.09 6.76
C THR A 319 14.66 -16.22 6.11
N PHE A 320 14.26 -15.25 5.30
CA PHE A 320 12.98 -15.29 4.61
C PHE A 320 12.86 -16.51 3.68
N ARG A 321 13.87 -16.78 2.84
CA ARG A 321 13.88 -17.93 1.91
C ARG A 321 13.82 -19.27 2.66
N LEU A 322 14.60 -19.42 3.72
CA LEU A 322 14.66 -20.65 4.52
C LEU A 322 13.29 -20.95 5.15
N TRP A 323 12.69 -19.96 5.81
CA TRP A 323 11.40 -20.14 6.47
C TRP A 323 10.26 -20.30 5.47
N ARG A 324 10.30 -19.56 4.36
CA ARG A 324 9.36 -19.75 3.25
C ARG A 324 9.37 -21.19 2.74
N LYS A 325 10.56 -21.75 2.48
CA LYS A 325 10.74 -23.14 2.05
C LYS A 325 10.26 -24.13 3.13
N ARG A 326 10.65 -23.90 4.40
CA ARG A 326 10.28 -24.76 5.54
C ARG A 326 8.77 -24.84 5.76
N LEU A 327 8.06 -23.74 5.52
CA LEU A 327 6.60 -23.64 5.70
C LEU A 327 5.80 -24.07 4.45
N GLY A 328 6.49 -24.53 3.39
CA GLY A 328 5.87 -25.07 2.19
C GLY A 328 5.17 -24.02 1.32
N TYR A 329 5.64 -22.77 1.34
CA TYR A 329 5.19 -21.80 0.35
C TYR A 329 5.75 -22.17 -1.04
N PRO A 330 4.96 -22.03 -2.12
CA PRO A 330 5.41 -22.26 -3.49
C PRO A 330 6.45 -21.21 -3.88
N GLU A 331 7.33 -21.55 -4.82
CA GLU A 331 8.39 -20.65 -5.30
C GLU A 331 7.85 -19.45 -6.08
N PHE A 332 6.77 -19.66 -6.84
CA PHE A 332 6.06 -18.62 -7.57
C PHE A 332 4.58 -18.70 -7.26
N ALA A 333 3.92 -17.55 -7.17
CA ALA A 333 2.47 -17.51 -7.17
C ALA A 333 1.94 -17.89 -8.56
N GLU A 334 0.77 -18.51 -8.60
CA GLU A 334 0.12 -18.81 -9.87
C GLU A 334 -0.14 -17.51 -10.66
N PRO A 335 0.09 -17.51 -11.98
CA PRO A 335 -0.23 -16.38 -12.83
C PRO A 335 -1.75 -16.20 -12.92
N LEU A 336 -2.19 -14.95 -13.03
CA LEU A 336 -3.59 -14.64 -13.30
C LEU A 336 -3.95 -14.99 -14.74
N ASN A 337 -5.20 -15.35 -14.96
CA ASN A 337 -5.69 -15.76 -16.27
C ASN A 337 -6.03 -14.55 -17.16
N HIS A 338 -5.16 -14.23 -18.10
CA HIS A 338 -5.37 -13.11 -19.03
C HIS A 338 -6.30 -13.44 -20.21
N THR A 339 -6.71 -14.70 -20.40
CA THR A 339 -7.53 -15.12 -21.55
C THR A 339 -9.03 -15.07 -21.28
N ALA A 340 -9.44 -14.98 -20.01
CA ALA A 340 -10.86 -14.92 -19.62
C ALA A 340 -11.51 -13.56 -19.88
N PHE A 341 -10.71 -12.53 -20.18
CA PHE A 341 -11.19 -11.17 -20.41
C PHE A 341 -12.25 -11.12 -21.50
N ARG A 342 -13.27 -10.29 -21.28
CA ARG A 342 -14.34 -10.02 -22.24
C ARG A 342 -14.67 -8.53 -22.25
N SER A 343 -15.06 -8.03 -23.42
CA SER A 343 -15.78 -6.76 -23.54
C SER A 343 -17.28 -7.07 -23.55
N PRO A 344 -18.05 -6.66 -22.53
CA PRO A 344 -19.48 -6.94 -22.43
C PRO A 344 -20.29 -6.28 -23.57
N THR A 345 -19.86 -5.12 -24.04
CA THR A 345 -20.49 -4.41 -25.16
C THR A 345 -19.79 -4.76 -26.46
N PRO A 346 -20.50 -5.23 -27.50
CA PRO A 346 -19.97 -5.17 -28.86
C PRO A 346 -19.61 -3.72 -29.17
N ILE A 347 -18.44 -3.48 -29.75
CA ILE A 347 -18.16 -2.20 -30.40
C ILE A 347 -19.37 -1.92 -31.30
N ALA A 348 -20.07 -0.81 -31.07
CA ALA A 348 -21.24 -0.43 -31.85
C ALA A 348 -20.85 -0.50 -33.34
N GLY A 349 -21.32 -1.53 -34.04
CA GLY A 349 -20.95 -1.79 -35.44
C GLY A 349 -20.74 -3.25 -35.84
N GLN A 350 -20.57 -4.22 -34.92
CA GLN A 350 -20.41 -5.63 -35.32
C GLN A 350 -21.52 -6.52 -34.73
N LEU A 351 -22.56 -6.72 -35.53
CA LEU A 351 -23.51 -7.84 -35.37
C LEU A 351 -22.69 -9.14 -35.35
N ARG A 352 -22.87 -9.95 -34.30
CA ARG A 352 -22.38 -11.34 -34.32
C ARG A 352 -23.16 -12.08 -35.40
N LEU A 353 -22.51 -12.39 -36.51
CA LEU A 353 -23.02 -13.35 -37.47
C LEU A 353 -22.70 -14.75 -36.95
N PHE A 354 -23.78 -15.39 -36.49
CA PHE A 354 -23.95 -16.81 -36.10
C PHE A 354 -23.35 -17.25 -34.76
#